data_AF-A0A819LCU8-F1
#
_entry.id   AF-A0A819LCU8-F1
#
_cell.length_a   1.000
_cell.length_b   1.000
_cell.length_c   1.000
_cell.angle_alpha   90.00
_cell.angle_beta   90.00
_cell.angle_gamma   90.00
#
_symmetry.space_group_name_H-M   'P 1'
#
loop_
_entity.id
_entity.type
_entity.pdbx_description
1 polymer ?
#
loop_
_entity_poly.entity_id
_entity_poly.type
_entity_poly.pdbx_seq_one_letter_code
_entity_poly.pdbx_strand_id
1 'polypeptide(L)'
;MYKLDIPLDLKETAAIERRRRAEKERQGRIFNAKYRQIGIDKEALNQQIEDRDWLEELEQKRADACAKDAIRNDKITPLLERRQEYDERENNRALNEFRALHQQPSAQREWDLNDPDYLKKDMPARVSDDDPRCCLSSLQKFQGEDLNSHARKKYQQEQLRE
;
A
#
# COMPACT_ATOMS: atom_id res chain seq x y z
N MET A 1 36.22 -50.16 82.72
CA MET A 1 35.25 -49.31 82.01
C MET A 1 34.69 -50.10 80.85
N TYR A 2 33.39 -50.43 80.89
CA TYR A 2 32.74 -51.17 79.81
C TYR A 2 32.67 -50.28 78.57
N LYS A 3 33.19 -50.77 77.43
CA LYS A 3 32.97 -50.15 76.13
C LYS A 3 31.51 -50.39 75.77
N LEU A 4 30.73 -49.30 75.70
CA LEU A 4 29.39 -49.31 75.14
C LEU A 4 29.54 -49.32 73.63
N ASP A 5 29.44 -50.50 73.02
CA ASP A 5 29.38 -50.66 71.56
C ASP A 5 27.98 -50.26 71.08
N ILE A 6 27.72 -48.94 71.04
CA ILE A 6 26.52 -48.38 70.42
C ILE A 6 26.65 -48.61 68.90
N PRO A 7 25.66 -49.22 68.22
CA PRO A 7 25.72 -49.42 66.78
C PRO A 7 25.81 -48.04 66.11
N LEU A 8 26.94 -47.77 65.46
CA LEU A 8 27.17 -46.58 64.66
C LEU A 8 26.06 -46.46 63.60
N ASP A 9 25.39 -45.31 63.54
CA ASP A 9 24.39 -45.02 62.52
C ASP A 9 25.04 -45.17 61.12
N LEU A 10 24.49 -46.07 60.31
CA LEU A 10 24.96 -46.37 58.95
C LEU A 10 24.98 -45.10 58.08
N LYS A 11 24.12 -44.13 58.37
CA LYS A 11 24.09 -42.84 57.67
C LYS A 11 25.27 -41.94 58.07
N GLU A 12 25.64 -41.95 59.34
CA GLU A 12 26.77 -41.15 59.85
C GLU A 12 28.11 -41.71 59.37
N THR A 13 28.28 -43.03 59.38
CA THR A 13 29.49 -43.69 58.87
C THR A 13 29.68 -43.41 57.38
N ALA A 14 28.63 -43.52 56.55
CA ALA A 14 28.67 -43.18 55.13
C ALA A 14 28.96 -41.69 54.86
N ALA A 15 28.51 -40.79 55.73
CA ALA A 15 28.83 -39.36 55.63
C ALA A 15 30.30 -39.07 55.98
N ILE A 16 30.83 -39.73 57.02
CA ILE A 16 32.24 -39.63 57.43
C ILE A 16 33.16 -40.17 56.32
N GLU A 17 32.81 -41.30 55.71
CA GLU A 17 33.59 -41.88 54.61
C GLU A 17 33.59 -40.98 53.36
N ARG A 18 32.45 -40.38 53.00
CA ARG A 18 32.39 -39.39 51.91
C ARG A 18 33.31 -38.19 52.16
N ARG A 19 33.32 -37.63 53.38
CA ARG A 19 34.24 -36.54 53.73
C ARG A 19 35.70 -36.97 53.66
N ARG A 20 36.03 -38.16 54.18
CA ARG A 20 37.39 -38.70 54.11
C ARG A 20 37.84 -38.92 52.65
N ARG A 21 36.96 -39.39 51.77
CA ARG A 21 37.25 -39.56 50.34
C ARG A 21 37.49 -38.20 49.66
N ALA A 22 36.60 -37.23 49.87
CA ALA A 22 36.74 -35.89 49.32
C ALA A 22 38.02 -35.19 49.81
N GLU A 23 38.38 -35.34 51.10
CA GLU A 23 39.60 -34.76 51.65
C GLU A 23 40.86 -35.42 51.05
N LYS A 24 40.85 -36.74 50.83
CA LYS A 24 41.95 -37.44 50.13
C LYS A 24 42.13 -36.94 48.69
N GLU A 25 41.04 -36.77 47.94
CA GLU A 25 41.07 -36.22 46.58
C GLU A 25 41.52 -34.75 46.55
N ARG A 26 41.20 -33.98 47.58
CA ARG A 26 41.65 -32.59 47.76
C ARG A 26 43.14 -32.53 48.10
N GLN A 27 43.63 -33.38 49.00
CA GLN A 27 45.05 -33.47 49.36
C GLN A 27 45.92 -33.77 48.14
N GLY A 28 45.49 -34.68 47.25
CA GLY A 28 46.21 -34.97 46.01
C GLY A 28 46.41 -33.75 45.11
N ARG A 29 45.46 -32.80 45.12
CA ARG A 29 45.55 -31.52 44.39
C ARG A 29 46.39 -30.49 45.13
N ILE A 30 46.19 -30.37 46.44
CA ILE A 30 46.87 -29.36 47.28
C ILE A 30 48.35 -29.68 47.47
N PHE A 31 48.78 -30.93 47.53
CA PHE A 31 50.21 -31.23 47.75
C PHE A 31 51.01 -31.30 46.44
N ASN A 32 50.36 -31.37 45.29
CA ASN A 32 51.04 -31.34 43.99
C ASN A 32 51.37 -29.88 43.58
N ALA A 33 52.65 -29.52 43.57
CA ALA A 33 53.10 -28.16 43.23
C ALA A 33 52.73 -27.74 41.79
N LYS A 34 52.75 -28.68 40.84
CA LYS A 34 52.45 -28.41 39.42
C LYS A 34 50.97 -28.08 39.21
N TYR A 35 50.05 -28.87 39.77
CA TYR A 35 48.61 -28.58 39.69
C TYR A 35 48.22 -27.32 40.46
N ARG A 36 48.92 -26.98 41.56
CA ARG A 36 48.72 -25.71 42.27
C ARG A 36 49.12 -24.50 41.45
N GLN A 37 50.22 -24.60 40.69
CA GLN A 37 50.72 -23.49 39.88
C GLN A 37 49.97 -23.37 38.55
N ILE A 38 49.64 -24.50 37.91
CA ILE A 38 48.99 -24.57 36.60
C ILE A 38 47.98 -25.73 36.61
N GLY A 39 46.78 -25.49 37.13
CA GLY A 39 45.66 -26.41 37.10
C GLY A 39 44.73 -26.08 35.95
N ILE A 40 44.83 -26.81 34.84
CA ILE A 40 44.00 -26.60 33.65
C ILE A 40 43.33 -27.92 33.29
N ASP A 41 42.02 -27.87 33.11
CA ASP A 41 41.23 -28.96 32.54
C ASP A 41 41.26 -28.84 31.01
N LYS A 42 42.19 -29.55 30.38
CA LYS A 42 42.37 -29.50 28.92
C LYS A 42 41.18 -30.10 28.18
N GLU A 43 40.54 -31.12 28.75
CA GLU A 43 39.41 -31.80 28.12
C GLU A 43 38.19 -30.88 28.09
N ALA A 44 37.90 -30.21 29.20
CA ALA A 44 36.83 -29.22 29.26
C ALA A 44 37.07 -28.02 28.32
N LEU A 45 38.32 -27.53 28.24
CA LEU A 45 38.65 -26.44 27.31
C LEU A 45 38.54 -26.85 25.84
N ASN A 46 38.92 -28.08 25.49
CA ASN A 46 38.77 -28.58 24.13
C ASN A 46 37.28 -28.70 23.76
N GLN A 47 36.44 -29.20 24.67
CA GLN A 47 34.98 -29.24 24.47
C GLN A 47 34.40 -27.84 24.25
N GLN A 48 34.83 -26.84 25.04
CA GLN A 48 34.38 -25.46 24.86
C GLN A 48 34.77 -24.87 23.49
N ILE A 49 35.95 -25.24 22.96
CA ILE A 49 36.38 -24.82 21.61
C ILE A 49 35.48 -25.48 20.56
N GLU A 50 35.25 -26.79 20.66
CA GLU A 50 34.36 -27.53 19.74
C GLU A 50 32.94 -26.95 19.75
N ASP A 51 32.38 -26.67 20.93
CA ASP A 51 31.05 -26.07 21.07
C ASP A 51 30.97 -24.69 20.40
N ARG A 52 32.00 -23.85 20.59
CA ARG A 52 32.07 -22.52 19.96
C ARG A 52 32.14 -22.63 18.45
N ASP A 53 33.02 -23.48 17.94
CA ASP A 53 33.23 -23.62 16.50
C ASP A 53 31.96 -24.19 15.83
N TRP A 54 31.25 -25.11 16.51
CA TRP A 54 29.93 -25.59 16.07
C TRP A 54 28.88 -24.48 16.01
N LEU A 55 28.81 -23.62 17.03
CA LEU A 55 27.89 -22.48 17.06
C LEU A 55 28.21 -21.48 15.93
N GLU A 56 29.48 -21.21 15.70
CA GLU A 56 29.93 -20.31 14.63
C GLU A 56 29.55 -20.87 13.26
N GLU A 57 29.78 -22.16 12.99
CA GLU A 57 29.34 -22.79 11.75
C GLU A 57 27.81 -22.70 11.55
N LEU A 58 27.05 -22.90 12.62
CA LEU A 58 25.60 -22.86 12.58
C LEU A 58 25.10 -21.44 12.29
N GLU A 59 25.75 -20.42 12.86
CA GLU A 59 25.47 -19.02 12.59
C GLU A 59 25.82 -18.64 11.15
N GLN A 60 27.00 -19.06 10.66
CA GLN A 60 27.41 -18.85 9.27
C GLN A 60 26.41 -19.48 8.29
N LYS A 61 25.98 -20.73 8.52
CA LYS A 61 24.97 -21.41 7.69
C LYS A 61 23.64 -20.65 7.67
N ARG A 62 23.24 -20.04 8.79
CA ARG A 62 22.04 -19.19 8.87
C ARG A 62 22.21 -17.90 8.09
N ALA A 63 23.34 -17.21 8.26
CA ALA A 63 23.64 -15.98 7.54
C ALA A 63 23.65 -16.23 6.03
N ASP A 64 24.26 -17.32 5.57
CA ASP A 64 24.30 -17.73 4.17
C ASP A 64 22.90 -18.01 3.61
N ALA A 65 22.03 -18.66 4.38
CA ALA A 65 20.65 -18.90 3.98
C ALA A 65 19.89 -17.58 3.80
N CYS A 66 19.98 -16.67 4.78
CA CYS A 66 19.37 -15.35 4.71
C CYS A 66 19.91 -14.53 3.51
N ALA A 67 21.22 -14.58 3.25
CA ALA A 67 21.83 -13.90 2.11
C ALA A 67 21.32 -14.44 0.77
N LYS A 68 21.16 -15.76 0.64
CA LYS A 68 20.58 -16.38 -0.56
C LYS A 68 19.13 -15.95 -0.78
N ASP A 69 18.33 -15.87 0.29
CA ASP A 69 16.95 -15.40 0.23
C ASP A 69 16.87 -13.92 -0.15
N ALA A 70 17.77 -13.08 0.38
CA ALA A 70 17.87 -11.68 -0.02
C ALA A 70 18.14 -11.54 -1.52
N ILE A 71 19.13 -12.27 -2.05
CA ILE A 71 19.45 -12.28 -3.50
C ILE A 71 18.26 -12.76 -4.34
N ARG A 72 17.51 -13.74 -3.84
CA ARG A 72 16.29 -14.23 -4.51
C ARG A 72 15.23 -13.13 -4.57
N ASN A 73 14.98 -12.46 -3.45
CA ASN A 73 13.99 -11.40 -3.37
C ASN A 73 14.37 -10.20 -4.25
N ASP A 74 15.65 -9.80 -4.25
CA ASP A 74 16.17 -8.73 -5.11
C ASP A 74 15.95 -9.01 -6.61
N LYS A 75 15.92 -10.27 -7.02
CA LYS A 75 15.59 -10.66 -8.41
C LYS A 75 14.09 -10.60 -8.70
N ILE A 76 13.25 -10.87 -7.71
CA ILE A 76 11.79 -10.91 -7.85
C ILE A 76 11.19 -9.49 -7.84
N THR A 77 11.68 -8.62 -6.96
CA THR A 77 11.20 -7.23 -6.81
C THR A 77 11.09 -6.47 -8.14
N PRO A 78 12.13 -6.38 -9.00
CA PRO A 78 12.04 -5.62 -10.25
C PRO A 78 11.08 -6.26 -11.27
N LEU A 79 10.84 -7.57 -11.20
CA LEU A 79 9.85 -8.24 -12.06
C LEU A 79 8.43 -7.87 -11.64
N LEU A 80 8.18 -7.80 -10.33
CA LEU A 80 6.89 -7.37 -9.79
C LEU A 80 6.63 -5.89 -10.05
N GLU A 81 7.65 -5.04 -9.88
CA GLU A 81 7.58 -3.61 -10.16
C GLU A 81 7.22 -3.34 -11.63
N ARG A 82 7.93 -3.96 -12.58
CA ARG A 82 7.61 -3.83 -14.01
C ARG A 82 6.19 -4.27 -14.35
N ARG A 83 5.70 -5.33 -13.68
CA ARG A 83 4.33 -5.80 -13.88
C ARG A 83 3.33 -4.76 -13.37
N GLN A 84 3.57 -4.20 -12.18
CA GLN A 84 2.73 -3.13 -11.63
C GLN A 84 2.72 -1.91 -12.55
N GLU A 85 3.88 -1.45 -13.02
CA GLU A 85 3.95 -0.32 -13.95
C GLU A 85 3.17 -0.57 -15.24
N TYR A 86 3.23 -1.80 -15.78
CA TYR A 86 2.47 -2.17 -16.97
C TYR A 86 0.96 -2.11 -16.69
N ASP A 87 0.51 -2.70 -15.59
CA ASP A 87 -0.89 -2.71 -15.19
C ASP A 87 -1.42 -1.29 -14.94
N GLU A 88 -0.62 -0.41 -14.33
CA GLU A 88 -0.96 1.00 -14.15
C GLU A 88 -1.08 1.75 -15.48
N ARG A 89 -0.16 1.50 -16.42
CA ARG A 89 -0.23 2.11 -17.76
C ARG A 89 -1.47 1.67 -18.52
N GLU A 90 -1.79 0.38 -18.51
CA GLU A 90 -2.98 -0.15 -19.17
C GLU A 90 -4.26 0.37 -18.52
N ASN A 91 -4.33 0.45 -17.19
CA ASN A 91 -5.47 1.05 -16.50
C ASN A 91 -5.66 2.52 -16.86
N ASN A 92 -4.58 3.31 -16.87
CA ASN A 92 -4.63 4.72 -17.25
C ASN A 92 -5.04 4.90 -18.72
N ARG A 93 -4.57 4.02 -19.61
CA ARG A 93 -4.98 3.99 -21.01
C ARG A 93 -6.48 3.71 -21.13
N ALA A 94 -6.97 2.63 -20.52
CA ALA A 94 -8.39 2.26 -20.57
C ALA A 94 -9.28 3.36 -19.99
N LEU A 95 -8.84 4.00 -18.90
CA LEU A 95 -9.55 5.12 -18.28
C LEU A 95 -9.61 6.34 -19.21
N ASN A 96 -8.52 6.67 -19.91
CA ASN A 96 -8.52 7.75 -20.88
C ASN A 96 -9.36 7.43 -22.11
N GLU A 97 -9.33 6.19 -22.60
CA GLU A 97 -10.21 5.71 -23.67
C GLU A 97 -11.68 5.84 -23.25
N PHE A 98 -12.04 5.45 -22.03
CA PHE A 98 -13.38 5.62 -21.48
C PHE A 98 -13.81 7.08 -21.40
N ARG A 99 -12.93 7.97 -20.91
CA ARG A 99 -13.18 9.42 -20.88
C ARG A 99 -13.43 9.95 -22.28
N ALA A 100 -12.61 9.56 -23.25
CA ALA A 100 -12.72 10.00 -24.63
C ALA A 100 -14.00 9.49 -25.32
N LEU A 101 -14.49 8.31 -24.97
CA LEU A 101 -15.69 7.74 -25.59
C LEU A 101 -16.98 8.21 -24.93
N HIS A 102 -16.98 8.40 -23.60
CA HIS A 102 -18.22 8.53 -22.83
C HIS A 102 -18.33 9.80 -22.00
N GLN A 103 -17.25 10.57 -21.84
CA GLN A 103 -17.23 11.77 -21.00
C GLN A 103 -16.92 13.04 -21.80
N GLN A 104 -17.22 13.03 -23.10
CA GLN A 104 -17.07 14.22 -23.93
C GLN A 104 -18.04 15.33 -23.48
N PRO A 105 -17.63 16.60 -23.50
CA PRO A 105 -18.50 17.73 -23.14
C PRO A 105 -19.81 17.74 -23.94
N SER A 106 -19.75 17.36 -25.22
CA SER A 106 -20.91 17.28 -26.11
C SER A 106 -21.92 16.20 -25.73
N ALA A 107 -21.53 15.20 -24.93
CA ALA A 107 -22.40 14.14 -24.46
C ALA A 107 -23.09 14.49 -23.12
N GLN A 108 -22.80 15.68 -22.56
CA GLN A 108 -23.43 16.13 -21.32
C GLN A 108 -24.90 16.50 -21.56
N ARG A 109 -25.70 16.32 -20.50
CA ARG A 109 -27.14 16.63 -20.52
C ARG A 109 -27.43 18.11 -20.82
N GLU A 110 -26.56 18.99 -20.36
CA GLU A 110 -26.71 20.46 -20.45
C GLU A 110 -25.83 21.04 -21.56
N TRP A 111 -25.38 20.22 -22.52
CA TRP A 111 -24.53 20.69 -23.60
C TRP A 111 -25.22 21.74 -24.47
N ASP A 112 -26.53 21.61 -24.69
CA ASP A 112 -27.33 22.60 -25.42
C ASP A 112 -27.24 24.01 -24.82
N LEU A 113 -27.20 24.12 -23.49
CA LEU A 113 -27.04 25.40 -22.79
C LEU A 113 -25.60 25.92 -22.83
N ASN A 114 -24.61 25.03 -22.83
CA ASN A 114 -23.19 25.36 -22.74
C ASN A 114 -22.47 25.38 -24.10
N ASP A 115 -23.19 25.16 -25.19
CA ASP A 115 -22.63 25.13 -26.53
C ASP A 115 -22.09 26.53 -26.93
N PRO A 116 -20.79 26.66 -27.22
CA PRO A 116 -20.22 27.96 -27.60
C PRO A 116 -20.84 28.53 -28.88
N ASP A 117 -21.40 27.67 -29.73
CA ASP A 117 -22.08 28.06 -30.97
C ASP A 117 -23.60 28.13 -30.82
N TYR A 118 -24.15 28.05 -29.60
CA TYR A 118 -25.60 28.08 -29.34
C TYR A 118 -26.29 29.24 -30.07
N LEU A 119 -25.78 30.47 -29.92
CA LEU A 119 -26.35 31.67 -30.55
C LEU A 119 -26.29 31.65 -32.09
N LYS A 120 -25.38 30.87 -32.68
CA LYS A 120 -25.30 30.71 -34.14
C LYS A 120 -26.30 29.70 -34.66
N LYS A 121 -26.66 28.71 -33.82
CA LYS A 121 -27.64 27.65 -34.14
C LYS A 121 -29.07 28.09 -33.84
N ASP A 122 -29.22 29.03 -32.89
CA ASP A 122 -30.52 29.57 -32.51
C ASP A 122 -31.17 30.34 -33.66
N MET A 123 -32.50 30.32 -33.69
CA MET A 123 -33.28 31.01 -34.71
C MET A 123 -33.79 32.35 -34.17
N PRO A 124 -33.95 33.38 -35.03
CA PRO A 124 -34.60 34.61 -34.64
C PRO A 124 -35.99 34.34 -34.04
N ALA A 125 -36.37 35.17 -33.06
CA ALA A 125 -37.64 35.06 -32.33
C ALA A 125 -38.88 35.17 -33.23
N ARG A 126 -38.76 35.87 -34.37
CA ARG A 126 -39.74 35.95 -35.45
C ARG A 126 -39.00 35.88 -36.79
N VAL A 127 -39.31 34.89 -37.61
CA VAL A 127 -38.63 34.68 -38.91
C VAL A 127 -39.40 35.30 -40.08
N SER A 128 -40.73 35.35 -39.99
CA SER A 128 -41.63 35.95 -40.99
C SER A 128 -42.84 36.54 -40.29
N ASP A 129 -43.62 37.36 -41.00
CA ASP A 129 -44.87 37.89 -40.49
C ASP A 129 -45.90 36.79 -40.24
N ASP A 130 -45.90 35.74 -41.07
CA ASP A 130 -46.80 34.59 -40.95
C ASP A 130 -46.17 33.40 -40.21
N ASP A 131 -45.17 33.66 -39.34
CA ASP A 131 -44.51 32.63 -38.55
C ASP A 131 -45.51 31.97 -37.56
N PRO A 132 -45.79 30.65 -37.70
CA PRO A 132 -46.77 29.97 -36.85
C PRO A 132 -46.35 29.87 -35.38
N ARG A 133 -45.07 30.11 -35.06
CA ARG A 133 -44.55 30.10 -33.68
C ARG A 133 -44.92 31.38 -32.91
N CYS A 134 -45.18 32.48 -33.61
CA CYS A 134 -45.53 33.78 -33.03
C CYS A 134 -47.00 33.85 -32.63
N CYS A 135 -47.42 33.04 -31.65
CA CYS A 135 -48.76 33.06 -31.09
C CYS A 135 -48.99 34.28 -30.18
N LEU A 136 -50.24 34.53 -29.76
CA LEU A 136 -50.60 35.69 -28.94
C LEU A 136 -49.81 35.79 -27.62
N SER A 137 -49.48 34.66 -26.98
CA SER A 137 -48.70 34.64 -25.73
C SER A 137 -47.20 34.86 -25.93
N SER A 138 -46.68 34.69 -27.15
CA SER A 138 -45.26 34.90 -27.46
C SER A 138 -44.85 36.37 -27.39
N LEU A 139 -45.82 37.29 -27.54
CA LEU A 139 -45.63 38.74 -27.61
C LEU A 139 -44.62 39.19 -28.69
N GLN A 140 -44.37 38.36 -29.71
CA GLN A 140 -43.47 38.68 -30.83
C GLN A 140 -44.19 39.34 -32.03
N LYS A 141 -45.52 39.26 -32.09
CA LYS A 141 -46.37 39.87 -33.13
C LYS A 141 -47.60 40.50 -32.48
N PHE A 142 -47.87 41.77 -32.81
CA PHE A 142 -49.01 42.51 -32.29
C PHE A 142 -49.97 42.88 -33.41
N GLN A 143 -51.28 42.76 -33.20
CA GLN A 143 -52.28 43.11 -34.22
C GLN A 143 -52.29 44.61 -34.57
N GLY A 144 -51.83 45.48 -33.67
CA GLY A 144 -51.68 46.92 -33.94
C GLY A 144 -50.47 47.28 -34.80
N GLU A 145 -49.56 46.34 -35.03
CA GLU A 145 -48.41 46.52 -35.92
C GLU A 145 -48.89 46.50 -37.38
N ASP A 146 -49.26 47.66 -37.89
CA ASP A 146 -49.83 47.80 -39.23
C ASP A 146 -48.75 48.04 -40.30
N LEU A 147 -48.25 46.93 -40.83
CA LEU A 147 -47.27 46.89 -41.92
C LEU A 147 -47.83 47.49 -43.23
N ASN A 148 -49.15 47.46 -43.43
CA ASN A 148 -49.83 47.98 -44.62
C ASN A 148 -50.27 49.44 -44.50
N SER A 149 -49.83 50.15 -43.45
CA SER A 149 -50.22 51.53 -43.19
C SER A 149 -49.94 52.49 -44.35
N HIS A 150 -48.80 52.31 -45.04
CA HIS A 150 -48.42 53.09 -46.21
C HIS A 150 -49.37 52.84 -47.41
N ALA A 151 -49.67 51.58 -47.70
CA ALA A 151 -50.63 51.23 -48.76
C ALA A 151 -52.03 51.77 -48.44
N ARG A 152 -52.49 51.63 -47.19
CA ARG A 152 -53.78 52.18 -46.75
C ARG A 152 -53.85 53.69 -46.91
N LYS A 153 -52.80 54.43 -46.50
CA LYS A 153 -52.73 55.88 -46.69
C LYS A 153 -52.77 56.28 -48.16
N LYS A 154 -52.12 55.51 -49.04
CA LYS A 154 -52.15 55.76 -50.49
C LYS A 154 -53.57 55.61 -51.05
N TYR A 155 -54.27 54.52 -50.71
CA TYR A 155 -55.67 54.33 -51.12
C TYR A 155 -56.58 55.44 -50.60
N GLN A 156 -56.39 55.89 -49.35
CA GLN A 156 -57.15 57.02 -48.80
C GLN A 156 -56.89 58.33 -49.58
N GLN A 157 -55.66 58.58 -50.02
CA GLN A 157 -55.33 59.75 -50.83
C GLN A 157 -55.91 59.67 -52.24
N GLU A 158 -55.97 58.49 -52.84
CA GLU A 158 -56.62 58.26 -54.14
C GLU A 158 -58.13 58.50 -54.05
N GLN A 159 -58.78 57.99 -53.00
CA GLN A 159 -60.21 58.23 -52.73
C GLN A 159 -60.57 59.70 -52.47
N LEU A 160 -59.64 60.50 -51.93
CA LEU A 160 -59.85 61.94 -51.73
C LEU A 160 -59.66 62.77 -53.00
N ARG A 161 -59.07 62.17 -54.04
CA ARG A 161 -58.84 62.81 -55.34
C ARG A 161 -59.96 62.53 -56.34
N GLU A 162 -60.71 61.44 -56.15
CA GLU A 162 -62.00 61.18 -56.81
C GLU A 162 -63.11 62.05 -56.20
#